data_AF-A0A1H5KRZ8-F1
#
_entry.id   AF-A0A1H5KRZ8-F1
#
_cell.length_a   1.000
_cell.length_b   1.000
_cell.length_c   1.000
_cell.angle_alpha   90.00
_cell.angle_beta   90.00
_cell.angle_gamma   90.00
#
_symmetry.space_group_name_H-M   'P 1'
#
loop_
_entity.id
_entity.type
_entity.pdbx_description
1 polymer ?
#
loop_
_entity_poly.entity_id
_entity_poly.type
_entity_poly.pdbx_seq_one_letter_code
_entity_poly.pdbx_strand_id
1 'polypeptide(L)'
;MKYFYCILILIISSCSVNKKEVSLKKSNHVIEKAGSLKEEVSIQKLMLLTKEEAVAKYEKASFIERFTLDAAYGEFRNNITNQYLQEERVSKTIIIDEVTWEKDKETWITVWYEVQESKSIPKAVYVWEKGTEF
;
A
#
# COMPACT_ATOMS: atom_id res chain seq x y z
N MET A 1 23.50 56.19 24.16
CA MET A 1 22.13 55.72 24.43
C MET A 1 21.91 54.50 23.56
N LYS A 2 22.34 53.34 24.05
CA LYS A 2 21.56 52.36 24.84
C LYS A 2 20.68 51.51 23.91
N TYR A 3 21.39 50.51 23.37
CA TYR A 3 20.92 49.26 22.77
C TYR A 3 19.47 48.91 23.12
N PHE A 4 18.64 48.80 22.09
CA PHE A 4 17.30 48.23 22.17
C PHE A 4 17.42 46.77 22.59
N TYR A 5 17.20 46.57 23.89
CA TYR A 5 16.96 45.30 24.55
C TYR A 5 15.68 44.63 24.04
N CYS A 6 15.56 43.35 24.43
CA CYS A 6 14.46 42.40 24.23
C CYS A 6 14.66 41.56 22.95
N ILE A 7 15.60 40.60 22.91
CA ILE A 7 15.55 39.33 23.67
C ILE A 7 14.10 38.85 23.81
N LEU A 8 13.62 38.14 22.79
CA LEU A 8 12.50 37.21 22.91
C LEU A 8 12.97 35.84 22.39
N ILE A 9 13.94 35.27 23.12
CA ILE A 9 14.35 33.88 23.00
C ILE A 9 13.94 33.20 24.32
N LEU A 10 13.35 32.01 24.17
CA LEU A 10 13.09 30.98 25.19
C LEU A 10 11.95 31.26 26.19
N ILE A 11 10.81 30.58 26.00
CA ILE A 11 10.39 29.55 26.96
C ILE A 11 9.83 28.35 26.18
N ILE A 12 10.69 27.38 25.94
CA ILE A 12 10.33 25.99 25.67
C ILE A 12 9.95 25.42 27.04
N SER A 13 8.69 25.06 27.26
CA SER A 13 8.26 24.33 28.45
C SER A 13 6.95 23.60 28.17
N SER A 14 7.05 22.30 27.90
CA SER A 14 6.62 21.37 28.94
C SER A 14 7.30 20.01 28.81
N CYS A 15 8.21 19.76 29.74
CA CYS A 15 8.42 18.50 30.46
C CYS A 15 7.10 17.76 30.76
N SER A 16 7.05 16.51 31.18
CA SER A 16 7.92 15.33 31.16
C SER A 16 7.03 14.23 31.74
N VAL A 17 7.09 13.01 31.21
CA VAL A 17 6.65 11.85 32.00
C VAL A 17 7.77 10.83 31.94
N ASN A 18 8.61 10.87 32.97
CA ASN A 18 9.42 9.75 33.39
C ASN A 18 8.52 8.54 33.66
N LYS A 19 8.91 7.36 33.17
CA LYS A 19 9.03 6.15 34.01
C LYS A 19 9.75 5.00 33.29
N LYS A 20 10.94 4.73 33.85
CA LYS A 20 11.62 3.44 34.06
C LYS A 20 12.29 2.75 32.86
N GLU A 21 13.61 2.92 32.84
CA GLU A 21 14.52 1.79 32.61
C GLU A 21 14.24 0.68 33.64
N VAL A 22 14.06 -0.55 33.15
CA VAL A 22 14.41 -1.76 33.89
C VAL A 22 15.25 -2.60 32.94
N SER A 23 16.54 -2.66 33.24
CA SER A 23 17.50 -3.56 32.63
C SER A 23 17.29 -5.00 33.13
N LEU A 24 17.41 -5.94 32.17
CA LEU A 24 17.76 -7.36 32.30
C LEU A 24 16.85 -8.30 33.11
N LYS A 25 16.10 -9.14 32.38
CA LYS A 25 16.24 -10.61 32.50
C LYS A 25 16.19 -11.28 31.12
N LYS A 26 17.32 -11.88 30.77
CA LYS A 26 17.47 -12.87 29.71
C LYS A 26 16.54 -14.05 30.05
N SER A 27 15.42 -14.16 29.35
CA SER A 27 14.52 -15.30 29.46
C SER A 27 14.57 -16.06 28.13
N ASN A 28 15.12 -17.27 28.18
CA ASN A 28 15.04 -18.23 27.10
C ASN A 28 13.58 -18.69 27.01
N HIS A 29 12.78 -17.99 26.22
CA HIS A 29 11.49 -18.54 25.82
C HIS A 29 11.69 -19.24 24.49
N VAL A 30 11.49 -20.55 24.54
CA VAL A 30 11.31 -21.47 23.43
C VAL A 30 10.58 -20.76 22.29
N ILE A 31 11.20 -20.76 21.11
CA ILE A 31 10.58 -20.36 19.85
C ILE A 31 9.48 -21.38 19.58
N GLU A 32 8.31 -21.16 20.17
CA GLU A 32 7.08 -21.64 19.57
C GLU A 32 6.96 -20.88 18.26
N LYS A 33 7.07 -21.64 17.18
CA LYS A 33 6.91 -21.21 15.80
C LYS A 33 5.55 -20.53 15.70
N ALA A 34 5.54 -19.20 15.81
CA ALA A 34 4.34 -18.39 15.63
C ALA A 34 3.80 -18.71 14.24
N GLY A 35 2.68 -19.41 14.17
CA GLY A 35 1.89 -19.47 12.95
C GLY A 35 1.57 -18.03 12.58
N SER A 36 2.01 -17.60 11.40
CA SER A 36 1.76 -16.23 10.95
C SER A 36 0.26 -16.00 10.92
N LEU A 37 -0.24 -15.13 11.79
CA LEU A 37 -1.55 -14.53 11.62
C LEU A 37 -1.47 -13.80 10.29
N LYS A 38 -2.08 -14.37 9.25
CA LYS A 38 -2.19 -13.74 7.93
C LYS A 38 -2.83 -12.37 8.16
N GLU A 39 -2.05 -11.31 7.97
CA GLU A 39 -2.54 -9.94 8.14
C GLU A 39 -3.66 -9.72 7.11
N GLU A 40 -4.84 -9.27 7.56
CA GLU A 40 -5.97 -9.02 6.66
C GLU A 40 -5.56 -7.97 5.61
N VAL A 41 -5.91 -8.24 4.35
CA VAL A 41 -5.59 -7.36 3.24
C VAL A 41 -6.41 -6.06 3.35
N SER A 42 -5.71 -4.93 3.53
CA SER A 42 -6.32 -3.61 3.70
C SER A 42 -6.11 -2.74 2.47
N ILE A 43 -7.20 -2.16 1.94
CA ILE A 43 -7.18 -1.24 0.79
C ILE A 43 -6.22 -0.07 1.04
N GLN A 44 -6.34 0.61 2.18
CA GLN A 44 -5.54 1.79 2.51
C GLN A 44 -4.04 1.47 2.53
N LYS A 45 -3.68 0.30 3.06
CA LYS A 45 -2.29 -0.15 3.07
C LYS A 45 -1.80 -0.49 1.66
N LEU A 46 -2.60 -1.19 0.85
CA LEU A 46 -2.22 -1.55 -0.52
C LEU A 46 -1.96 -0.32 -1.40
N MET A 47 -2.74 0.74 -1.23
CA MET A 47 -2.56 2.00 -1.98
C MET A 47 -1.32 2.80 -1.57
N LEU A 48 -0.61 2.40 -0.51
CA LEU A 48 0.64 3.03 -0.06
C LEU A 48 1.89 2.19 -0.37
N LEU A 49 1.72 0.97 -0.89
CA LEU A 49 2.82 0.05 -1.18
C LEU A 49 3.06 -0.02 -2.68
N THR A 50 4.32 -0.17 -3.07
CA THR A 50 4.66 -0.67 -4.41
C THR A 50 4.18 -2.11 -4.57
N LYS A 51 4.09 -2.59 -5.82
CA LYS A 51 3.75 -3.99 -6.10
C LYS A 51 4.68 -4.95 -5.36
N GLU A 52 5.98 -4.70 -5.41
CA GLU A 52 7.00 -5.55 -4.78
C GLU A 52 6.79 -5.63 -3.27
N GLU A 53 6.53 -4.49 -2.61
CA GLU A 53 6.25 -4.45 -1.17
C GLU A 53 4.91 -5.13 -0.82
N ALA A 54 3.87 -4.95 -1.64
CA ALA A 54 2.57 -5.58 -1.43
C ALA A 54 2.64 -7.10 -1.57
N VAL A 55 3.32 -7.60 -2.61
CA VAL A 55 3.53 -9.04 -2.83
C VAL A 55 4.35 -9.65 -1.70
N ALA A 56 5.40 -8.95 -1.24
CA ALA A 56 6.20 -9.39 -0.11
C ALA A 56 5.40 -9.40 1.21
N LYS A 57 4.53 -8.42 1.41
CA LYS A 57 3.76 -8.26 2.65
C LYS A 57 2.59 -9.24 2.78
N TYR A 58 1.77 -9.37 1.74
CA TYR A 58 0.52 -10.14 1.82
C TYR A 58 0.70 -11.61 1.41
N GLU A 59 1.84 -11.94 0.79
CA GLU A 59 2.20 -13.26 0.28
C GLU A 59 1.15 -13.84 -0.71
N LYS A 60 1.55 -14.80 -1.56
CA LYS A 60 0.64 -15.60 -2.43
C LYS A 60 -0.51 -14.82 -3.09
N ALA A 61 -0.17 -13.94 -4.04
CA ALA A 61 -1.17 -13.41 -4.96
C ALA A 61 -1.87 -14.57 -5.70
N SER A 62 -3.20 -14.46 -5.84
CA SER A 62 -4.02 -15.43 -6.56
C SER A 62 -3.93 -15.24 -8.07
N PHE A 63 -3.67 -14.00 -8.50
CA PHE A 63 -3.51 -13.65 -9.90
C PHE A 63 -2.51 -12.50 -10.05
N ILE A 64 -1.68 -12.58 -11.09
CA ILE A 64 -0.77 -11.52 -11.51
C ILE A 64 -0.80 -11.48 -13.03
N GLU A 65 -1.10 -10.31 -13.60
CA GLU A 65 -1.03 -10.06 -15.04
C GLU A 65 -0.34 -8.73 -15.32
N ARG A 66 0.41 -8.66 -16.42
CA ARG A 66 0.93 -7.41 -16.96
C ARG A 66 0.30 -7.15 -18.31
N PHE A 67 -0.23 -5.95 -18.52
CA PHE A 67 -0.80 -5.54 -19.81
C PHE A 67 -0.49 -4.07 -20.12
N THR A 68 -0.65 -3.69 -21.39
CA THR A 68 -0.61 -2.29 -21.82
C THR A 68 -2.03 -1.75 -21.79
N LEU A 69 -2.31 -0.70 -21.02
CA LEU A 69 -3.65 -0.16 -20.94
C LEU A 69 -4.04 0.53 -22.27
N ASP A 70 -5.10 0.04 -22.90
CA ASP A 70 -5.60 0.53 -24.18
C ASP A 70 -7.12 0.79 -24.12
N ALA A 71 -7.78 0.80 -25.29
CA ALA A 71 -9.18 1.16 -25.42
C ALA A 71 -10.17 0.15 -24.81
N ALA A 72 -9.82 -1.12 -24.64
CA ALA A 72 -10.83 -2.17 -24.45
C ALA A 72 -10.37 -3.33 -23.55
N TYR A 73 -10.69 -3.24 -22.26
CA TYR A 73 -10.49 -4.35 -21.31
C TYR A 73 -11.71 -4.65 -20.46
N GLY A 74 -12.87 -4.91 -21.10
CA GLY A 74 -14.09 -5.36 -20.43
C GLY A 74 -14.56 -4.45 -19.29
N GLU A 75 -15.61 -4.84 -18.57
CA GLU A 75 -16.11 -4.02 -17.47
C GLU A 75 -15.19 -4.08 -16.25
N PHE A 76 -14.50 -5.19 -16.04
CA PHE A 76 -13.64 -5.40 -14.88
C PHE A 76 -12.52 -4.36 -14.75
N ARG A 77 -11.91 -3.95 -15.87
CA ARG A 77 -10.81 -2.98 -15.87
C ARG A 77 -11.26 -1.54 -16.03
N ASN A 78 -12.56 -1.24 -15.94
CA ASN A 78 -13.06 0.15 -16.02
C ASN A 78 -12.45 1.04 -14.93
N ASN A 79 -12.23 0.51 -13.71
CA ASN A 79 -11.66 1.29 -12.61
C ASN A 79 -10.27 1.85 -12.91
N ILE A 80 -9.39 1.07 -13.55
CA ILE A 80 -8.08 1.54 -13.98
C ILE A 80 -8.16 2.32 -15.29
N THR A 81 -9.02 1.91 -16.22
CA THR A 81 -9.21 2.58 -17.51
C THR A 81 -9.64 4.04 -17.34
N ASN A 82 -10.53 4.31 -16.39
CA ASN A 82 -11.07 5.64 -16.12
C ASN A 82 -10.09 6.56 -15.38
N GLN A 83 -8.90 6.08 -14.99
CA GLN A 83 -7.84 6.94 -14.42
C GLN A 83 -7.09 7.76 -15.49
N TYR A 84 -7.28 7.44 -16.77
CA TYR A 84 -6.52 8.03 -17.88
C TYR A 84 -7.47 8.54 -18.96
N LEU A 85 -7.03 9.60 -19.63
CA LEU A 85 -7.70 10.12 -20.82
C LEU A 85 -7.60 9.12 -21.99
N GLN A 86 -8.51 9.22 -22.93
CA GLN A 86 -8.52 8.34 -24.10
C GLN A 86 -7.23 8.47 -24.92
N GLU A 87 -6.73 9.70 -25.08
CA GLU A 87 -5.52 10.01 -25.85
C GLU A 87 -4.27 9.36 -25.23
N GLU A 88 -4.20 9.32 -23.88
CA GLU A 88 -3.11 8.67 -23.14
C GLU A 88 -3.15 7.15 -23.28
N ARG A 89 -4.33 6.55 -23.42
CA ARG A 89 -4.47 5.10 -23.65
C ARG A 89 -4.18 4.72 -25.09
N VAL A 90 -4.51 5.58 -26.05
CA VAL A 90 -4.23 5.36 -27.48
C VAL A 90 -2.73 5.36 -27.79
N SER A 91 -1.91 6.07 -27.01
CA SER A 91 -0.45 6.05 -27.17
C SER A 91 0.18 4.70 -26.87
N LYS A 92 -0.54 3.79 -26.16
CA LYS A 92 -0.06 2.46 -25.73
C LYS A 92 1.23 2.50 -24.92
N THR A 93 1.44 3.56 -24.14
CA THR A 93 2.63 3.72 -23.30
C THR A 93 2.40 3.36 -21.84
N ILE A 94 1.15 3.18 -21.41
CA ILE A 94 0.79 2.91 -20.03
C ILE A 94 0.87 1.41 -19.79
N ILE A 95 1.85 0.97 -18.99
CA ILE A 95 2.00 -0.44 -18.59
C ILE A 95 1.42 -0.63 -17.19
N ILE A 96 0.53 -1.61 -17.05
CA ILE A 96 -0.15 -1.92 -15.80
C ILE A 96 0.24 -3.33 -15.35
N ASP A 97 0.59 -3.45 -14.07
CA ASP A 97 0.62 -4.71 -13.33
C ASP A 97 -0.68 -4.84 -12.52
N GLU A 98 -1.48 -5.85 -12.84
CA GLU A 98 -2.67 -6.24 -12.11
C GLU A 98 -2.33 -7.35 -11.13
N VAL A 99 -2.69 -7.17 -9.86
CA VAL A 99 -2.47 -8.18 -8.82
C VAL A 99 -3.73 -8.37 -8.00
N THR A 100 -4.14 -9.63 -7.83
CA THR A 100 -5.32 -9.99 -7.04
C THR A 100 -4.95 -10.89 -5.88
N TRP A 101 -5.52 -10.60 -4.71
CA TRP A 101 -5.44 -11.42 -3.51
C TRP A 101 -6.84 -11.80 -3.02
N GLU A 102 -6.92 -12.93 -2.32
CA GLU A 102 -8.06 -13.20 -1.46
C GLU A 102 -8.10 -12.19 -0.32
N LYS A 103 -9.17 -11.41 -0.22
CA LYS A 103 -9.34 -10.44 0.87
C LYS A 103 -9.96 -11.11 2.09
N ASP A 104 -11.03 -11.87 1.87
CA ASP A 104 -11.73 -12.66 2.87
C ASP A 104 -12.47 -13.84 2.20
N LYS A 105 -13.35 -14.52 2.95
CA LYS A 105 -14.06 -15.71 2.45
C LYS A 105 -14.96 -15.39 1.25
N GLU A 106 -15.51 -14.19 1.19
CA GLU A 106 -16.54 -13.80 0.23
C GLU A 106 -16.01 -12.88 -0.87
N THR A 107 -14.84 -12.27 -0.67
CA THR A 107 -14.33 -11.25 -1.61
C THR A 107 -12.87 -11.42 -2.03
N TRP A 108 -12.61 -10.95 -3.25
CA TRP A 108 -11.29 -10.71 -3.81
C TRP A 108 -10.96 -9.22 -3.75
N ILE A 109 -9.66 -8.91 -3.77
CA ILE A 109 -9.17 -7.54 -3.94
C ILE A 109 -8.12 -7.50 -5.05
N THR A 110 -8.35 -6.64 -6.03
CA THR A 110 -7.45 -6.42 -7.17
C THR A 110 -6.87 -5.01 -7.08
N VAL A 111 -5.56 -4.88 -7.27
CA VAL A 111 -4.85 -3.60 -7.35
C VAL A 111 -4.15 -3.51 -8.70
N TRP A 112 -4.28 -2.37 -9.36
CA TRP A 112 -3.58 -2.05 -10.58
C TRP A 112 -2.46 -1.07 -10.28
N TYR A 113 -1.24 -1.45 -10.62
CA TYR A 113 -0.03 -0.66 -10.47
C TYR A 113 0.44 -0.17 -11.83
N GLU A 114 0.67 1.12 -11.98
CA GLU A 114 1.36 1.64 -13.17
C GLU A 114 2.86 1.42 -13.02
N VAL A 115 3.47 0.83 -14.04
CA VAL A 115 4.92 0.65 -14.11
C VAL A 115 5.54 1.95 -14.61
N GLN A 116 6.17 2.68 -13.70
CA GLN A 116 6.89 3.92 -13.99
C GLN A 116 8.38 3.71 -13.73
N GLU A 117 9.19 3.85 -14.78
CA GLU A 117 10.64 3.63 -14.76
C GLU A 117 11.03 2.25 -14.20
N SER A 118 11.26 2.18 -12.89
CA SER A 118 11.72 1.00 -12.15
C SER A 118 10.79 0.61 -11.00
N LYS A 119 9.63 1.27 -10.84
CA LYS A 119 8.70 1.06 -9.74
C LYS A 119 7.28 0.86 -10.24
N SER A 120 6.54 0.01 -9.55
CA SER A 120 5.12 -0.23 -9.81
C SER A 120 4.30 0.51 -8.75
N ILE A 121 3.62 1.59 -9.12
CA ILE A 121 2.90 2.51 -8.21
C ILE A 121 1.39 2.24 -8.28
N PRO A 122 0.69 2.05 -7.14
CA PRO A 122 -0.73 1.74 -7.15
C PRO A 122 -1.55 2.91 -7.71
N LYS A 123 -2.50 2.61 -8.60
CA LYS A 123 -3.37 3.60 -9.25
C LYS A 123 -4.84 3.38 -8.99
N ALA A 124 -5.26 2.13 -8.93
CA ALA A 124 -6.64 1.78 -8.67
C ALA A 124 -6.71 0.48 -7.87
N VAL A 125 -7.81 0.32 -7.15
CA VAL A 125 -8.13 -0.86 -6.35
C VAL A 125 -9.60 -1.18 -6.51
N TYR A 126 -9.93 -2.47 -6.52
CA TYR A 126 -11.30 -2.93 -6.61
C TYR A 126 -11.49 -4.16 -5.73
N VAL A 127 -12.56 -4.15 -4.93
CA VAL A 127 -13.01 -5.30 -4.15
C VAL A 127 -14.26 -5.85 -4.80
N TRP A 128 -14.29 -7.15 -5.02
CA TRP A 128 -15.38 -7.81 -5.73
C TRP A 128 -15.70 -9.18 -5.12
N GLU A 129 -16.95 -9.61 -5.25
CA GLU A 129 -17.44 -10.85 -4.66
C GLU A 129 -16.95 -12.08 -5.44
N LYS A 130 -16.61 -13.16 -4.75
CA LYS A 130 -16.24 -14.41 -5.41
C LYS A 130 -17.44 -14.95 -6.19
N GLY A 131 -17.20 -15.36 -7.44
CA GLY A 131 -18.26 -15.84 -8.33
C GLY A 131 -18.92 -14.74 -9.17
N THR A 132 -18.48 -13.49 -9.05
CA THR A 132 -18.89 -12.43 -9.99
C THR A 132 -18.34 -12.72 -11.39
N GLU A 133 -19.20 -12.60 -12.40
CA GLU A 133 -18.83 -12.65 -13.82
C GLU A 133 -18.77 -11.21 -14.39
N PHE A 134 -17.83 -10.95 -15.30
CA PHE A 134 -17.57 -9.64 -15.91
C PHE A 134 -17.49 -9.74 -17.44
#